data_AF-A0A5J4X407-F1
#
_entry.id   AF-A0A5J4X407-F1
#
_cell.length_a   1.000
_cell.length_b   1.000
_cell.length_c   1.000
_cell.angle_alpha   90.00
_cell.angle_beta   90.00
_cell.angle_gamma   90.00
#
_symmetry.space_group_name_H-M   'P 1'
#
loop_
_entity.id
_entity.type
_entity.pdbx_description
1 polymer ?
#
loop_
_entity_poly.entity_id
_entity_poly.type
_entity_poly.pdbx_seq_one_letter_code
_entity_poly.pdbx_strand_id
1 'polypeptide(L)'
;MQFFTKNDDQFQRNLAAICFSNIFESREIKDEQISAEILGHLWTLANDPKEWEKHKSILELEGLAQNAVNRTQIESVGFVFPQ
;
A
#
# COMPACT_ATOMS: atom_id res chain seq x y z
N MET A 1 -2.27 2.06 12.98
CA MET A 1 -1.04 1.27 13.28
C MET A 1 0.01 2.19 13.91
N GLN A 2 0.19 2.23 15.24
CA GLN A 2 1.09 3.22 15.89
C GLN A 2 2.55 3.17 15.40
N PHE A 3 2.98 2.04 14.84
CA PHE A 3 4.32 1.85 14.30
C PHE A 3 4.55 2.61 12.99
N PHE A 4 3.51 2.85 12.19
CA PHE A 4 3.63 3.55 10.91
C PHE A 4 3.71 5.07 11.10
N THR A 5 2.96 5.59 12.07
CA THR A 5 2.82 7.02 12.35
C THR A 5 3.87 7.59 13.31
N LYS A 6 4.59 6.76 14.07
CA LYS A 6 5.64 7.19 15.01
C LYS A 6 7.07 7.06 14.47
N ASN A 7 7.23 6.50 13.28
CA ASN A 7 8.55 6.24 12.73
C ASN A 7 8.95 7.37 11.80
N ASP A 8 10.01 8.12 12.12
CA ASP A 8 10.53 9.20 11.26
C ASP A 8 11.35 8.66 10.09
N ASP A 9 11.84 7.42 10.21
CA ASP A 9 12.66 6.77 9.21
C ASP A 9 11.81 6.27 8.02
N GLN A 10 12.06 6.88 6.84
CA GLN A 10 11.36 6.55 5.61
C GLN A 10 11.58 5.09 5.18
N PHE A 11 12.77 4.55 5.39
CA PHE A 11 13.10 3.17 5.04
C PHE A 11 12.26 2.19 5.86
N GLN A 12 12.12 2.42 7.16
CA GLN A 12 11.30 1.59 8.05
C GLN A 12 9.81 1.64 7.69
N ARG A 13 9.27 2.81 7.33
CA ARG A 13 7.87 2.93 6.87
C ARG A 13 7.65 2.19 5.55
N ASN A 14 8.56 2.34 4.60
CA ASN A 14 8.47 1.63 3.31
C ASN A 14 8.54 0.11 3.50
N LEU A 15 9.48 -0.36 4.33
CA LEU A 15 9.62 -1.78 4.63
C LEU A 15 8.37 -2.33 5.34
N ALA A 16 7.81 -1.60 6.29
CA ALA A 16 6.58 -2.00 6.97
C ALA A 16 5.41 -2.11 5.99
N ALA A 17 5.23 -1.15 5.09
CA ALA A 17 4.17 -1.19 4.08
C ALA A 17 4.32 -2.39 3.14
N ILE A 18 5.55 -2.68 2.69
CA ILE A 18 5.85 -3.85 1.85
C ILE A 18 5.55 -5.15 2.62
N CYS A 19 6.07 -5.32 3.84
CA CYS A 19 5.83 -6.53 4.62
C CYS A 19 4.34 -6.76 4.86
N PHE A 20 3.58 -5.70 5.16
CA PHE A 20 2.15 -5.81 5.39
C PHE A 20 1.39 -6.18 4.12
N SER A 21 1.74 -5.55 3.00
CA SER A 21 1.11 -5.84 1.70
C SER A 21 1.31 -7.29 1.28
N ASN A 22 2.50 -7.85 1.49
CA ASN A 22 2.78 -9.27 1.25
C ASN A 22 1.99 -10.21 2.19
N ILE A 23 1.80 -9.84 3.47
CA ILE A 23 0.98 -10.66 4.40
C ILE A 23 -0.48 -10.73 3.95
N PHE A 24 -0.99 -9.63 3.39
CA PHE A 24 -2.36 -9.49 2.93
C PHE A 24 -2.50 -9.69 1.41
N GLU A 25 -1.49 -10.24 0.75
CA GLU A 25 -1.54 -10.54 -0.67
C GLU A 25 -2.73 -11.49 -0.93
N SER A 26 -3.70 -11.03 -1.71
CA SER A 26 -4.98 -11.72 -1.95
C SER A 26 -5.92 -11.91 -0.73
N ARG A 27 -5.64 -11.31 0.42
CA ARG A 27 -6.47 -11.36 1.63
C ARG A 27 -7.04 -9.99 1.97
N GLU A 28 -8.28 -9.98 2.45
CA GLU A 28 -8.93 -8.75 2.89
C GLU A 28 -8.21 -8.13 4.10
N ILE A 29 -7.94 -6.83 4.02
CA ILE A 29 -7.53 -6.03 5.18
C ILE A 29 -8.79 -5.55 5.90
N LYS A 30 -9.23 -6.30 6.91
CA LYS A 30 -10.50 -6.06 7.61
C LYS A 30 -10.55 -4.76 8.42
N ASP A 31 -9.39 -4.30 8.88
CA ASP A 31 -9.29 -3.06 9.65
C ASP A 31 -9.19 -1.89 8.66
N GLU A 32 -10.28 -1.14 8.52
CA GLU A 32 -10.39 -0.03 7.58
C GLU A 32 -9.34 1.05 7.83
N GLN A 33 -8.99 1.32 9.09
CA GLN A 33 -7.99 2.32 9.41
C GLN A 33 -6.59 1.87 8.98
N ILE A 34 -6.25 0.60 9.24
CA ILE A 34 -4.98 0.02 8.79
C ILE A 34 -4.92 -0.02 7.27
N SER A 35 -6.02 -0.38 6.60
CA SER A 35 -6.11 -0.39 5.13
C SER A 35 -5.84 1.01 4.57
N ALA A 36 -6.55 2.03 5.06
CA ALA A 36 -6.38 3.40 4.60
C ALA A 36 -4.95 3.94 4.80
N GLU A 37 -4.32 3.65 5.94
CA GLU A 37 -2.93 4.06 6.22
C GLU A 37 -1.94 3.44 5.22
N ILE A 38 -2.05 2.14 4.96
CA ILE A 38 -1.13 1.41 4.07
C ILE A 38 -1.35 1.82 2.63
N LEU A 39 -2.61 1.82 2.18
CA LEU A 39 -2.97 2.17 0.81
C LEU A 39 -2.58 3.61 0.49
N GLY A 40 -2.79 4.56 1.42
CA GLY A 40 -2.36 5.95 1.26
C GLY A 40 -0.83 6.09 1.16
N HIS A 41 -0.07 5.31 1.93
CA HIS A 41 1.39 5.34 1.84
C HIS A 41 1.90 4.75 0.53
N LEU A 42 1.39 3.58 0.12
CA LEU A 42 1.73 2.96 -1.16
C LEU A 42 1.36 3.85 -2.34
N TRP A 43 0.19 4.50 -2.29
CA TRP A 43 -0.22 5.49 -3.29
C TRP A 43 0.77 6.65 -3.40
N THR A 44 1.25 7.17 -2.28
CA THR A 44 2.26 8.24 -2.26
C THR A 44 3.55 7.76 -2.92
N LEU A 45 4.00 6.54 -2.59
CA LEU A 45 5.20 5.95 -3.20
C LEU A 45 5.02 5.68 -4.70
N ALA A 46 3.82 5.30 -5.16
CA ALA A 46 3.53 5.05 -6.57
C ALA A 46 3.63 6.30 -7.44
N ASN A 47 3.53 7.47 -6.82
CA ASN A 47 3.71 8.78 -7.44
C ASN A 47 5.07 9.41 -7.14
N ASP A 48 5.94 8.73 -6.38
CA ASP A 48 7.28 9.23 -6.06
C ASP A 48 8.17 9.22 -7.33
N PRO A 49 9.03 10.24 -7.53
CA PRO A 49 9.94 10.30 -8.67
C PRO A 49 11.03 9.20 -8.65
N LYS A 50 11.29 8.56 -7.51
CA LYS A 50 12.26 7.47 -7.42
C LYS A 50 11.68 6.18 -8.02
N GLU A 51 12.33 5.68 -9.06
CA GLU A 51 11.81 4.55 -9.84
C GLU A 51 11.61 3.27 -9.02
N TRP A 52 12.52 2.96 -8.10
CA TRP A 52 12.44 1.74 -7.29
C TRP A 52 11.22 1.76 -6.37
N GLU A 53 11.07 2.80 -5.56
CA GLU A 53 9.95 2.95 -4.63
C GLU A 53 8.62 2.96 -5.37
N LYS A 54 8.55 3.66 -6.50
CA LYS A 54 7.39 3.68 -7.39
C LYS A 54 7.04 2.28 -7.88
N HIS A 55 7.96 1.60 -8.56
CA HIS A 55 7.70 0.30 -9.16
C HIS A 55 7.31 -0.73 -8.08
N LYS A 56 8.02 -0.72 -6.95
CA LYS A 56 7.72 -1.63 -5.84
C LYS A 56 6.32 -1.39 -5.28
N SER A 57 5.92 -0.13 -5.06
CA SER A 57 4.58 0.16 -4.52
C SER A 57 3.44 -0.21 -5.45
N ILE A 58 3.63 -0.07 -6.78
CA ILE A 58 2.65 -0.48 -7.78
C ILE A 58 2.43 -1.99 -7.70
N LEU A 59 3.50 -2.78 -7.61
CA LEU A 59 3.42 -4.23 -7.44
C LEU A 59 2.68 -4.63 -6.15
N GLU A 60 2.95 -3.96 -5.03
CA GLU A 60 2.25 -4.23 -3.77
C GLU A 60 0.75 -3.89 -3.87
N LEU A 61 0.38 -2.79 -4.54
CA LEU A 61 -1.02 -2.42 -4.79
C LEU A 61 -1.72 -3.45 -5.70
N GLU A 62 -1.05 -3.95 -6.73
CA GLU A 62 -1.55 -5.02 -7.60
C GLU A 62 -1.78 -6.34 -6.85
N GLY A 63 -0.87 -6.71 -5.94
CA GLY A 63 -0.99 -7.89 -5.09
C GLY A 63 -2.16 -7.79 -4.09
N LEU A 64 -2.33 -6.60 -3.48
CA LEU A 64 -3.47 -6.33 -2.60
C LEU A 64 -4.80 -6.38 -3.37
N ALA A 65 -4.82 -5.87 -4.59
CA ALA A 65 -6.01 -5.82 -5.46
C ALA A 65 -6.46 -7.18 -6.02
N GLN A 66 -5.70 -8.25 -5.78
CA GLN A 66 -6.18 -9.62 -6.01
C GLN A 66 -7.39 -9.95 -5.12
N ASN A 67 -7.54 -9.26 -3.99
CA ASN A 67 -8.75 -9.30 -3.19
C ASN A 67 -9.73 -8.20 -3.63
N ALA A 68 -10.99 -8.56 -3.90
CA ALA A 68 -11.99 -7.62 -4.42
C ALA A 68 -12.33 -6.47 -3.45
N VAL A 69 -12.30 -6.70 -2.14
CA VAL A 69 -12.56 -5.65 -1.13
C VAL A 69 -11.42 -4.63 -1.14
N ASN A 70 -10.18 -5.10 -1.08
CA ASN A 70 -8.99 -4.25 -1.15
C ASN A 70 -8.95 -3.47 -2.47
N ARG A 71 -9.28 -4.12 -3.60
CA ARG A 71 -9.36 -3.47 -4.91
C ARG A 71 -10.32 -2.28 -4.90
N THR A 72 -11.51 -2.47 -4.35
CA THR A 72 -12.52 -1.41 -4.24
C THR A 72 -12.00 -0.23 -3.41
N GLN A 73 -11.25 -0.51 -2.33
CA GLN A 73 -10.62 0.53 -1.51
C GLN A 73 -9.46 1.24 -2.23
N ILE A 74 -8.67 0.51 -3.01
CA ILE A 74 -7.57 1.09 -3.82
C ILE A 74 -8.13 2.03 -4.89
N GLU A 75 -9.21 1.62 -5.56
CA GLU A 75 -9.89 2.44 -6.57
C GLU A 75 -10.55 3.68 -5.93
N SER A 76 -11.07 3.58 -4.70
CA SER A 76 -11.69 4.71 -4.00
C SER A 76 -10.71 5.80 -3.58
N VAL A 77 -9.43 5.46 -3.35
CA VAL A 77 -8.35 6.43 -3.08
C VAL A 77 -7.72 6.99 -4.36
N GLY A 78 -8.24 6.63 -5.54
CA GLY A 78 -7.87 7.24 -6.81
C GLY A 78 -6.69 6.56 -7.53
N PHE A 79 -6.23 5.39 -7.08
CA PHE A 79 -5.25 4.62 -7.83
C PHE A 79 -5.90 3.96 -9.05
N VAL A 80 -5.28 4.18 -10.21
CA VAL A 80 -5.67 3.56 -11.48
C VAL A 80 -4.59 2.55 -11.83
N PHE A 81 -4.96 1.28 -11.92
CA PHE A 81 -4.05 0.22 -12.37
C PHE A 81 -3.58 0.53 -13.79
N PRO A 82 -2.26 0.44 -14.07
CA PRO A 82 -1.77 0.48 -15.44
C PRO A 82 -2.46 -0.62 -16.27
N GLN A 83 -2.88 -0.28 -17.49
CA GLN A 83 -3.41 -1.25 -18.47
C GLN A 83 -2.28 -1.96 -19.21
#